data_AF-A0A7S1XA10-F1
#
_entry.id   AF-A0A7S1XA10-F1
#
_cell.length_a   1.000
_cell.length_b   1.000
_cell.length_c   1.000
_cell.angle_alpha   90.00
_cell.angle_beta   90.00
_cell.angle_gamma   90.00
#
_symmetry.space_group_name_H-M   'P 1'
#
loop_
_entity.id
_entity.type
_entity.pdbx_description
1 polymer ?
#
loop_
_entity_poly.entity_id
_entity_poly.type
_entity_poly.pdbx_seq_one_letter_code
_entity_poly.pdbx_strand_id
1 'polypeptide(L)'
;FVDRAVEIGNEHRVWFVDREGRLNREYISFGADYDPIFHGRTALDVYRDYIQAFESAMGDRMGSVVSEIQVGVGPCGELRYPSYRMEEGLWKFPGIGEFQCFDRYLLADLKAAANDAGRPEWGTPPEQTGSYNSQPQETQFFRNKEDGGSWVEDGSRFFANWYSDRMIRHGEAIIASAAQVANKYNGKVSLACKVAGIHWWY
;
A
#
# COMPACT_ATOMS: atom_id res chain seq x y z
N PHE A 1 -3.82 -4.85 -22.41
CA PHE A 1 -3.22 -5.36 -21.16
C PHE A 1 -3.88 -4.70 -19.95
N VAL A 2 -3.95 -3.37 -19.89
CA VAL A 2 -4.60 -2.61 -18.80
C VAL A 2 -6.06 -3.02 -18.57
N ASP A 3 -6.89 -3.09 -19.63
CA ASP A 3 -8.31 -3.44 -19.49
C ASP A 3 -8.54 -4.81 -18.85
N ARG A 4 -7.67 -5.77 -19.15
CA ARG A 4 -7.75 -7.14 -18.63
C ARG A 4 -7.28 -7.25 -17.18
N ALA A 5 -6.28 -6.47 -16.78
CA ALA A 5 -5.87 -6.39 -15.37
C ALA A 5 -6.96 -5.75 -14.51
N VAL A 6 -7.63 -4.72 -15.04
CA VAL A 6 -8.77 -4.07 -14.37
C VAL A 6 -9.98 -5.01 -14.27
N GLU A 7 -10.27 -5.78 -15.33
CA GLU A 7 -11.34 -6.79 -15.31
C GLU A 7 -11.12 -7.84 -14.21
N ILE A 8 -9.94 -8.47 -14.18
CA ILE A 8 -9.56 -9.45 -13.13
C ILE A 8 -9.60 -8.78 -11.75
N GLY A 9 -9.07 -7.55 -11.64
CA GLY A 9 -9.07 -6.83 -10.38
C GLY A 9 -10.48 -6.54 -9.85
N ASN A 10 -11.44 -6.27 -10.74
CA ASN A 10 -12.86 -6.12 -10.37
C ASN A 10 -13.50 -7.46 -9.98
N GLU A 11 -13.25 -8.52 -10.74
CA GLU A 11 -13.76 -9.87 -10.47
C GLU A 11 -13.30 -10.36 -9.09
N HIS A 12 -12.02 -10.19 -8.79
CA HIS A 12 -11.41 -10.63 -7.53
C HIS A 12 -11.42 -9.57 -6.42
N ARG A 13 -11.91 -8.36 -6.70
CA ARG A 13 -12.06 -7.25 -5.75
C ARG A 13 -10.74 -6.90 -5.04
N VAL A 14 -9.68 -6.70 -5.81
CA VAL A 14 -8.30 -6.53 -5.33
C VAL A 14 -7.93 -5.08 -5.02
N TRP A 15 -8.90 -4.18 -5.04
CA TRP A 15 -8.69 -2.74 -4.88
C TRP A 15 -8.63 -2.36 -3.41
N PHE A 16 -7.93 -1.27 -3.09
CA PHE A 16 -8.03 -0.67 -1.75
C PHE A 16 -9.46 -0.20 -1.47
N VAL A 17 -9.87 -0.31 -0.21
CA VAL A 17 -11.22 0.05 0.22
C VAL A 17 -11.16 0.88 1.50
N ASP A 18 -11.91 1.99 1.51
CA ASP A 18 -12.14 2.82 2.70
C ASP A 18 -13.24 2.24 3.61
N ARG A 19 -13.44 2.84 4.79
CA ARG A 19 -14.44 2.35 5.77
C ARG A 19 -15.86 2.32 5.23
N GLU A 20 -16.19 3.24 4.33
CA GLU A 20 -17.51 3.36 3.71
C GLU A 20 -17.68 2.44 2.50
N GLY A 21 -16.70 1.57 2.22
CA GLY A 21 -16.75 0.61 1.13
C GLY A 21 -16.39 1.19 -0.24
N ARG A 22 -15.86 2.42 -0.33
CA ARG A 22 -15.48 3.00 -1.62
C ARG A 22 -14.13 2.43 -2.05
N LEU A 23 -14.08 2.04 -3.33
CA LEU A 23 -12.92 1.43 -3.95
C LEU A 23 -11.99 2.50 -4.52
N ASN A 24 -10.69 2.38 -4.30
CA ASN A 24 -9.66 3.08 -5.08
C ASN A 24 -8.98 2.10 -6.04
N ARG A 25 -9.08 2.38 -7.35
CA ARG A 25 -8.62 1.49 -8.43
C ARG A 25 -7.27 1.89 -9.04
N GLU A 26 -6.56 2.83 -8.43
CA GLU A 26 -5.27 3.29 -8.94
C GLU A 26 -4.18 2.21 -8.79
N TYR A 27 -4.33 1.31 -7.82
CA TYR A 27 -3.35 0.29 -7.49
C TYR A 27 -3.99 -0.97 -6.87
N ILE A 28 -3.34 -2.12 -7.04
CA ILE A 28 -3.75 -3.39 -6.42
C ILE A 28 -3.43 -3.34 -4.92
N SER A 29 -4.40 -3.63 -4.06
CA SER A 29 -4.20 -3.69 -2.61
C SER A 29 -3.05 -4.63 -2.24
N PHE A 30 -2.24 -4.20 -1.28
CA PHE A 30 -1.13 -4.99 -0.72
C PHE A 30 -1.58 -6.34 -0.16
N GLY A 31 -2.86 -6.46 0.22
CA GLY A 31 -3.44 -7.71 0.69
C GLY A 31 -3.49 -8.80 -0.38
N ALA A 32 -3.55 -8.43 -1.66
CA ALA A 32 -3.67 -9.37 -2.78
C ALA A 32 -2.33 -9.76 -3.42
N ASP A 33 -1.20 -9.37 -2.81
CA ASP A 33 0.15 -9.57 -3.38
C ASP A 33 0.46 -11.02 -3.76
N TYR A 34 -0.01 -11.96 -2.94
CA TYR A 34 0.34 -13.38 -3.00
C TYR A 34 -0.77 -14.27 -3.57
N ASP A 35 -1.92 -13.70 -3.92
CA ASP A 35 -3.05 -14.46 -4.45
C ASP A 35 -2.86 -14.75 -5.95
N PRO A 36 -2.91 -16.02 -6.41
CA PRO A 36 -2.61 -16.41 -7.80
C PRO A 36 -3.80 -16.17 -8.76
N ILE A 37 -4.39 -14.98 -8.72
CA ILE A 37 -5.64 -14.61 -9.40
C ILE A 37 -5.44 -14.06 -10.81
N PHE A 38 -4.21 -13.73 -11.22
CA PHE A 38 -3.90 -13.23 -12.56
C PHE A 38 -3.56 -14.39 -13.52
N HIS A 39 -4.54 -15.27 -13.77
CA HIS A 39 -4.39 -16.49 -14.57
C HIS A 39 -3.32 -17.44 -13.99
N GLY A 40 -3.37 -17.67 -12.67
CA GLY A 40 -2.42 -18.52 -11.95
C GLY A 40 -1.15 -17.80 -11.48
N ARG A 41 -1.00 -16.50 -11.79
CA ARG A 41 0.08 -15.64 -11.30
C ARG A 41 -0.41 -14.73 -10.17
N THR A 42 0.50 -14.43 -9.25
CA THR A 42 0.29 -13.42 -8.20
C THR A 42 0.53 -12.00 -8.71
N ALA A 43 0.13 -10.97 -7.96
CA ALA A 43 0.46 -9.59 -8.32
C ALA A 43 1.98 -9.38 -8.35
N LEU A 44 2.71 -9.95 -7.38
CA LEU A 44 4.17 -9.93 -7.33
C LEU A 44 4.82 -10.60 -8.55
N ASP A 45 4.26 -11.73 -9.02
CA ASP A 45 4.71 -12.37 -10.25
C ASP A 45 4.55 -11.43 -11.44
N VAL A 46 3.38 -10.79 -11.57
CA VAL A 46 3.11 -9.85 -12.67
C VAL A 46 4.10 -8.67 -12.64
N TYR A 47 4.40 -8.11 -11.47
CA TYR A 47 5.39 -7.02 -11.34
C TYR A 47 6.79 -7.48 -11.73
N ARG A 48 7.24 -8.64 -11.21
CA ARG A 48 8.54 -9.22 -11.53
C ARG A 48 8.68 -9.49 -13.04
N ASP A 49 7.68 -10.13 -13.63
CA ASP A 49 7.68 -10.46 -15.06
C ASP A 49 7.76 -9.19 -15.91
N TYR A 50 7.06 -8.12 -15.51
CA TYR A 50 7.12 -6.83 -16.20
C TYR A 50 8.50 -6.17 -16.10
N ILE A 51 9.13 -6.19 -14.92
CA ILE A 51 10.48 -5.65 -14.71
C ILE A 51 11.52 -6.41 -15.55
N GLN A 52 11.39 -7.74 -15.62
CA GLN A 52 12.26 -8.58 -16.46
C GLN A 52 12.04 -8.30 -17.96
N ALA A 53 10.79 -8.17 -18.39
CA ALA A 53 10.46 -7.83 -19.78
C ALA A 53 11.02 -6.45 -20.18
N PHE A 54 10.95 -5.47 -19.27
CA PHE A 54 11.54 -4.14 -19.48
C PHE A 54 13.05 -4.23 -19.66
N GLU A 55 13.76 -4.96 -18.77
CA GLU A 55 15.20 -5.16 -18.89
C GLU A 55 15.57 -5.79 -20.24
N SER A 56 14.88 -6.85 -20.63
CA SER A 56 15.15 -7.55 -21.89
C SER A 56 14.87 -6.67 -23.12
N ALA A 57 13.84 -5.83 -23.08
CA ALA A 57 13.51 -4.90 -24.16
C ALA A 57 14.50 -3.72 -24.27
N MET A 58 15.06 -3.28 -23.15
CA MET A 58 16.07 -2.23 -23.13
C MET A 58 17.44 -2.75 -23.54
N GLY A 59 17.77 -4.00 -23.18
CA GLY A 59 18.95 -4.71 -23.68
C GLY A 59 20.26 -3.98 -23.35
N ASP A 60 21.02 -3.64 -24.39
CA ASP A 60 22.31 -2.92 -24.30
C ASP A 60 22.18 -1.47 -23.79
N ARG A 61 20.96 -0.92 -23.78
CA ARG A 61 20.67 0.40 -23.19
C ARG A 61 20.68 0.38 -21.67
N MET A 62 20.58 -0.79 -21.04
CA MET A 62 20.65 -0.94 -19.59
C MET A 62 22.07 -0.70 -19.08
N GLY A 63 22.22 0.16 -18.09
CA GLY A 63 23.52 0.59 -17.57
C GLY A 63 24.31 1.53 -18.50
N SER A 64 23.67 2.02 -19.58
CA SER A 64 24.22 3.05 -20.45
C SER A 64 23.25 4.24 -20.55
N VAL A 65 22.13 4.07 -21.26
CA VAL A 65 21.06 5.08 -21.34
C VAL A 65 20.16 5.00 -20.11
N VAL A 66 19.80 3.78 -19.70
CA VAL A 66 19.02 3.55 -18.49
C VAL A 66 20.00 3.38 -17.34
N SER A 67 20.15 4.43 -16.53
CA SER A 67 21.03 4.45 -15.35
C SER A 67 20.28 4.31 -14.02
N GLU A 68 18.95 4.38 -14.04
CA GLU A 68 18.10 4.27 -12.85
C GLU A 68 16.79 3.56 -13.18
N ILE A 69 16.31 2.76 -12.23
CA ILE A 69 14.97 2.19 -12.22
C ILE A 69 14.26 2.69 -10.96
N GLN A 70 13.23 3.50 -11.13
CA GLN A 70 12.31 3.85 -10.04
C GLN A 70 11.11 2.89 -10.08
N VAL A 71 10.96 2.08 -9.04
CA VAL A 71 9.87 1.10 -8.96
C VAL A 71 8.67 1.74 -8.29
N GLY A 72 7.53 1.73 -8.99
CA GLY A 72 6.25 2.11 -8.39
C GLY A 72 5.73 1.00 -7.48
N VAL A 73 5.43 1.34 -6.23
CA VAL A 73 5.02 0.38 -5.17
C VAL A 73 3.72 0.81 -4.47
N GLY A 74 2.88 1.54 -5.19
CA GLY A 74 1.61 2.07 -4.69
C GLY A 74 1.05 3.20 -5.56
N PRO A 75 -0.01 3.88 -5.08
CA PRO A 75 -0.63 5.00 -5.79
C PRO A 75 0.37 6.11 -6.12
N CYS A 76 0.27 6.69 -7.30
CA CYS A 76 1.27 7.62 -7.86
C CYS A 76 2.72 7.08 -7.89
N GLY A 77 2.90 5.76 -7.82
CA GLY A 77 4.21 5.09 -7.71
C GLY A 77 4.87 5.21 -6.33
N GLU A 78 4.14 5.67 -5.30
CA GLU A 78 4.66 5.92 -3.97
C GLU A 78 4.39 4.75 -3.02
N LEU A 79 5.32 4.48 -2.10
CA LEU A 79 5.12 3.54 -0.99
C LEU A 79 4.17 4.17 0.05
N ARG A 80 2.88 4.06 -0.22
CA ARG A 80 1.80 4.53 0.67
C ARG A 80 0.47 3.88 0.33
N TYR A 81 -0.48 4.04 1.23
CA TYR A 81 -1.90 3.83 0.95
C TYR A 81 -2.53 5.04 0.22
N PRO A 82 -3.67 4.87 -0.48
CA PRO A 82 -4.44 5.97 -1.07
C PRO A 82 -5.27 6.74 -0.03
N SER A 83 -4.64 7.24 1.04
CA SER A 83 -5.32 7.81 2.21
C SER A 83 -5.85 9.25 2.02
N TYR A 84 -5.40 9.97 0.98
CA TYR A 84 -5.84 11.34 0.65
C TYR A 84 -6.34 11.40 -0.81
N ARG A 85 -7.59 11.02 -1.05
CA ARG A 85 -8.17 10.90 -2.41
C ARG A 85 -8.60 12.26 -2.97
N MET A 86 -7.63 13.06 -3.42
CA MET A 86 -7.84 14.38 -4.04
C MET A 86 -8.61 14.31 -5.36
N GLU A 87 -8.24 13.38 -6.24
CA GLU A 87 -8.80 13.30 -7.61
C GLU A 87 -10.29 12.98 -7.62
N GLU A 88 -10.77 12.30 -6.57
CA GLU A 88 -12.19 11.97 -6.37
C GLU A 88 -12.96 13.05 -5.58
N GLY A 89 -12.30 14.15 -5.19
CA GLY A 89 -12.90 15.25 -4.44
C GLY A 89 -13.30 14.91 -3.00
N LEU A 90 -12.91 13.73 -2.50
CA LEU A 90 -13.26 13.24 -1.17
C LEU A 90 -12.41 13.86 -0.07
N TRP A 91 -11.16 14.17 -0.38
CA TRP A 91 -10.21 14.76 0.56
C TRP A 91 -9.79 16.16 0.11
N LYS A 92 -9.63 17.05 1.08
CA LYS A 92 -9.11 18.41 0.93
C LYS A 92 -8.01 18.64 1.95
N PHE A 93 -6.93 19.27 1.52
CA PHE A 93 -5.85 19.67 2.42
C PHE A 93 -6.38 20.63 3.51
N PRO A 94 -6.01 20.46 4.79
CA PRO A 94 -5.08 19.46 5.36
C PRO A 94 -5.79 18.31 6.10
N GLY A 95 -6.88 17.73 5.57
CA GLY A 95 -7.61 16.66 6.25
C GLY A 95 -6.73 15.47 6.68
N ILE A 96 -7.10 14.77 7.75
CA ILE A 96 -6.34 13.61 8.26
C ILE A 96 -6.28 12.41 7.30
N GLY A 97 -7.20 12.32 6.34
CA GLY A 97 -7.33 11.14 5.48
C GLY A 97 -8.10 9.98 6.13
N GLU A 98 -8.07 8.81 5.50
CA GLU A 98 -8.69 7.59 6.05
C GLU A 98 -7.81 6.35 5.83
N PHE A 99 -7.88 5.39 6.76
CA PHE A 99 -7.28 4.07 6.57
C PHE A 99 -7.92 3.34 5.39
N GLN A 100 -7.08 2.71 4.55
CA GLN A 100 -7.47 2.05 3.30
C GLN A 100 -7.26 0.53 3.38
N CYS A 101 -7.76 -0.11 4.45
CA CYS A 101 -7.56 -1.54 4.72
C CYS A 101 -8.86 -2.34 4.82
N PHE A 102 -9.97 -1.83 4.28
CA PHE A 102 -11.28 -2.47 4.39
C PHE A 102 -11.57 -3.46 3.26
N ASP A 103 -10.57 -3.77 2.42
CA ASP A 103 -10.69 -4.84 1.45
C ASP A 103 -10.62 -6.21 2.14
N ARG A 104 -11.21 -7.22 1.49
CA ARG A 104 -11.35 -8.55 2.09
C ARG A 104 -10.01 -9.21 2.44
N TYR A 105 -8.94 -8.87 1.73
CA TYR A 105 -7.63 -9.48 1.90
C TYR A 105 -6.94 -8.88 3.12
N LEU A 106 -6.87 -7.55 3.21
CA LEU A 106 -6.30 -6.86 4.36
C LEU A 106 -7.10 -7.09 5.65
N LEU A 107 -8.43 -7.19 5.58
CA LEU A 107 -9.25 -7.56 6.75
C LEU A 107 -8.95 -8.99 7.24
N ALA A 108 -8.76 -9.95 6.32
CA ALA A 108 -8.40 -11.31 6.67
C ALA A 108 -6.98 -11.40 7.26
N ASP A 109 -6.03 -10.66 6.69
CA ASP A 109 -4.64 -10.58 7.15
C ASP A 109 -4.55 -9.94 8.55
N LEU A 110 -5.26 -8.83 8.81
CA LEU A 110 -5.34 -8.23 10.15
C LEU A 110 -5.91 -9.21 11.18
N LYS A 111 -7.00 -9.89 10.83
CA LYS A 111 -7.62 -10.89 11.71
C LYS A 111 -6.67 -12.03 12.02
N ALA A 112 -5.92 -12.52 11.02
CA ALA A 112 -4.92 -13.56 11.23
C ALA A 112 -3.79 -13.08 12.15
N ALA A 113 -3.24 -11.88 11.89
CA ALA A 113 -2.19 -11.30 12.72
C ALA A 113 -2.63 -11.11 14.19
N ALA A 114 -3.88 -10.70 14.41
CA ALA A 114 -4.45 -10.54 15.75
C ALA A 114 -4.61 -11.89 16.48
N ASN A 115 -5.02 -12.94 15.77
CA ASN A 115 -5.08 -14.29 16.33
C ASN A 115 -3.69 -14.82 16.70
N ASP A 116 -2.70 -14.63 15.83
CA ASP A 116 -1.31 -15.05 16.06
C ASP A 116 -0.68 -14.33 17.26
N ALA A 117 -1.09 -13.07 17.50
CA ALA A 117 -0.71 -12.30 18.68
C ALA A 117 -1.45 -12.72 19.97
N GLY A 118 -2.38 -13.68 19.91
CA GLY A 118 -3.19 -14.09 21.06
C GLY A 118 -4.17 -12.99 21.53
N ARG A 119 -4.58 -12.11 20.61
CA ARG A 119 -5.44 -10.95 20.85
C ARG A 119 -6.49 -10.83 19.73
N PRO A 120 -7.40 -11.82 19.59
CA PRO A 120 -8.41 -11.84 18.52
C PRO A 120 -9.28 -10.58 18.47
N GLU A 121 -9.48 -9.89 19.60
CA GLU A 121 -10.20 -8.63 19.72
C GLU A 121 -9.55 -7.46 18.98
N TRP A 122 -8.28 -7.58 18.58
CA TRP A 122 -7.58 -6.58 17.74
C TRP A 122 -7.74 -6.83 16.24
N GLY A 123 -8.50 -7.86 15.84
CA GLY A 123 -8.66 -8.30 14.45
C GLY A 123 -9.57 -7.43 13.57
N THR A 124 -9.83 -6.19 13.96
CA THR A 124 -10.67 -5.24 13.22
C THR A 124 -10.00 -3.86 13.17
N PRO A 125 -10.13 -3.11 12.05
CA PRO A 125 -9.64 -1.74 12.00
C PRO A 125 -10.24 -0.86 13.11
N PRO A 126 -9.51 0.16 13.60
CA PRO A 126 -9.97 1.00 14.69
C PRO A 126 -11.19 1.84 14.30
N GLU A 127 -12.06 2.06 15.27
CA GLU A 127 -13.21 2.95 15.16
C GLU A 127 -12.84 4.39 15.56
N GLN A 128 -13.79 5.31 15.38
CA GLN A 128 -13.67 6.71 15.82
C GLN A 128 -12.45 7.47 15.26
N THR A 129 -12.05 7.08 14.05
CA THR A 129 -10.96 7.67 13.26
C THR A 129 -11.37 8.92 12.47
N GLY A 130 -12.62 9.37 12.58
CA GLY A 130 -13.14 10.50 11.82
C GLY A 130 -13.42 10.15 10.36
N SER A 131 -13.22 11.14 9.49
CA SER A 131 -13.37 11.04 8.02
C SER A 131 -12.21 11.75 7.32
N TYR A 132 -12.13 11.62 5.99
CA TYR A 132 -11.07 12.24 5.16
C TYR A 132 -10.71 13.69 5.57
N ASN A 133 -11.70 14.53 5.85
CA ASN A 133 -11.53 15.96 6.09
C ASN A 133 -11.58 16.36 7.57
N SER A 134 -11.64 15.39 8.48
CA SER A 134 -11.58 15.68 9.92
C SER A 134 -10.20 16.24 10.29
N GLN A 135 -10.14 16.93 11.42
CA GLN A 135 -8.90 17.31 12.10
C GLN A 135 -8.60 16.33 13.25
N PRO A 136 -7.33 16.13 13.65
CA PRO A 136 -6.98 15.15 14.68
C PRO A 136 -7.79 15.30 15.98
N GLN A 137 -7.92 16.54 16.48
CA GLN A 137 -8.64 16.88 17.70
C GLN A 137 -10.14 16.57 17.65
N GLU A 138 -10.73 16.44 16.46
CA GLU A 138 -12.14 16.10 16.27
C GLU A 138 -12.40 14.59 16.43
N THR A 139 -11.35 13.78 16.42
CA THR A 139 -11.45 12.31 16.41
C THR A 139 -10.97 11.72 17.73
N GLN A 140 -11.60 10.64 18.23
CA GLN A 140 -11.09 9.97 19.42
C GLN A 140 -9.75 9.28 19.12
N PHE A 141 -9.59 8.74 17.91
CA PHE A 141 -8.36 8.03 17.57
C PHE A 141 -7.13 8.94 17.55
N PHE A 142 -7.17 10.09 16.86
CA PHE A 142 -5.99 10.91 16.58
C PHE A 142 -5.76 12.11 17.50
N ARG A 143 -6.70 12.45 18.39
CA ARG A 143 -6.49 13.58 19.33
C ARG A 143 -5.30 13.33 20.27
N ASN A 144 -4.86 14.39 20.96
CA ASN A 144 -3.74 14.28 21.88
C ASN A 144 -4.01 13.23 22.97
N LYS A 145 -2.94 12.65 23.50
CA LYS A 145 -3.02 11.68 24.59
C LYS A 145 -3.72 12.27 25.82
N GLU A 146 -3.42 13.53 26.12
CA GLU A 146 -3.98 14.30 27.24
C GLU A 146 -5.50 14.49 27.09
N ASP A 147 -5.99 14.53 25.85
CA ASP A 147 -7.40 14.66 25.50
C ASP A 147 -8.10 13.30 25.34
N GLY A 148 -7.44 12.20 25.70
CA GLY A 148 -7.96 10.83 25.63
C GLY A 148 -7.82 10.18 24.26
N GLY A 149 -6.78 10.52 23.49
CA GLY A 149 -6.49 9.92 22.19
C GLY A 149 -6.23 8.42 22.27
N SER A 150 -7.02 7.61 21.55
CA SER A 150 -6.92 6.14 21.64
C SER A 150 -5.77 5.54 20.81
N TRP A 151 -5.07 6.32 19.97
CA TRP A 151 -3.90 5.85 19.22
C TRP A 151 -2.76 5.30 20.10
N VAL A 152 -2.73 5.69 21.38
CA VAL A 152 -1.71 5.22 22.34
C VAL A 152 -2.02 3.86 22.94
N GLU A 153 -3.25 3.37 22.81
CA GLU A 153 -3.71 2.09 23.37
C GLU A 153 -3.04 0.91 22.64
N ASP A 154 -2.87 -0.21 23.35
CA ASP A 154 -2.13 -1.37 22.82
C ASP A 154 -2.73 -1.92 21.53
N GLY A 155 -4.06 -2.03 21.44
CA GLY A 155 -4.75 -2.48 20.22
C GLY A 155 -4.57 -1.51 19.05
N SER A 156 -4.61 -0.19 19.31
CA SER A 156 -4.36 0.83 18.30
C SER A 156 -2.91 0.83 17.81
N ARG A 157 -1.95 0.65 18.72
CA ARG A 157 -0.53 0.50 18.38
C ARG A 157 -0.28 -0.78 17.58
N PHE A 158 -0.92 -1.88 17.96
CA PHE A 158 -0.88 -3.13 17.21
C PHE A 158 -1.37 -2.90 15.78
N PHE A 159 -2.53 -2.27 15.61
CA PHE A 159 -3.08 -1.95 14.30
C PHE A 159 -2.14 -1.05 13.48
N ALA A 160 -1.60 0.03 14.08
CA ALA A 160 -0.68 0.94 13.39
C ALA A 160 0.61 0.23 12.94
N ASN A 161 1.15 -0.65 13.78
CA ASN A 161 2.31 -1.48 13.45
C ASN A 161 1.98 -2.44 12.30
N TRP A 162 0.86 -3.16 12.38
CA TRP A 162 0.40 -4.04 11.31
C TRP A 162 0.22 -3.28 9.98
N TYR A 163 -0.50 -2.15 10.01
CA TYR A 163 -0.83 -1.38 8.81
C TYR A 163 0.43 -0.83 8.12
N SER A 164 1.40 -0.35 8.89
CA SER A 164 2.68 0.15 8.37
C SER A 164 3.60 -0.99 7.90
N ASP A 165 3.72 -2.08 8.66
CA ASP A 165 4.51 -3.27 8.30
C ASP A 165 3.99 -3.93 7.02
N ARG A 166 2.66 -3.99 6.82
CA ARG A 166 2.07 -4.48 5.56
C ARG A 166 2.52 -3.70 4.34
N MET A 167 2.59 -2.37 4.46
CA MET A 167 3.09 -1.51 3.40
C MET A 167 4.60 -1.73 3.18
N ILE A 168 5.40 -1.81 4.25
CA ILE A 168 6.85 -2.03 4.14
C ILE A 168 7.16 -3.35 3.43
N ARG A 169 6.50 -4.45 3.84
CA ARG A 169 6.69 -5.78 3.23
C ARG A 169 6.28 -5.82 1.76
N HIS A 170 5.21 -5.11 1.39
CA HIS A 170 4.82 -4.94 -0.01
C HIS A 170 5.95 -4.30 -0.83
N GLY A 171 6.45 -3.16 -0.35
CA GLY A 171 7.57 -2.46 -0.99
C GLY A 171 8.80 -3.35 -1.12
N GLU A 172 9.20 -4.04 -0.04
CA GLU A 172 10.34 -4.94 -0.02
C GLU A 172 10.24 -6.05 -1.07
N ALA A 173 9.08 -6.71 -1.18
CA ALA A 173 8.88 -7.81 -2.12
C ALA A 173 9.06 -7.38 -3.60
N ILE A 174 8.56 -6.21 -3.97
CA ILE A 174 8.70 -5.69 -5.35
C ILE A 174 10.12 -5.19 -5.60
N ILE A 175 10.68 -4.43 -4.65
CA ILE A 175 12.06 -3.91 -4.74
C ILE A 175 13.06 -5.05 -4.84
N ALA A 176 12.87 -6.16 -4.13
CA ALA A 176 13.71 -7.34 -4.23
C ALA A 176 13.75 -7.91 -5.66
N SER A 177 12.62 -7.91 -6.37
CA SER A 177 12.56 -8.35 -7.78
C SER A 177 13.33 -7.40 -8.70
N ALA A 178 13.22 -6.09 -8.48
CA ALA A 178 13.96 -5.09 -9.24
C ALA A 178 15.47 -5.08 -8.94
N ALA A 179 15.85 -5.35 -7.70
CA ALA A 179 17.24 -5.46 -7.28
C ALA A 179 17.97 -6.59 -8.01
N GLN A 180 17.30 -7.74 -8.23
CA GLN A 180 17.86 -8.83 -9.04
C GLN A 180 18.23 -8.38 -10.46
N VAL A 181 17.44 -7.49 -11.05
CA VAL A 181 17.72 -6.91 -12.37
C VAL A 181 18.86 -5.88 -12.29
N ALA A 182 18.77 -4.91 -11.39
CA ALA A 182 19.77 -3.84 -11.26
C ALA A 182 21.18 -4.40 -10.97
N ASN A 183 21.27 -5.45 -10.14
CA ASN A 183 22.53 -6.08 -9.76
C ASN A 183 23.30 -6.71 -10.95
N LYS A 184 22.62 -7.07 -12.04
CA LYS A 184 23.29 -7.58 -13.26
C LYS A 184 24.21 -6.55 -13.91
N TYR A 185 23.99 -5.26 -13.63
CA TYR A 185 24.68 -4.15 -14.28
C TYR A 185 25.82 -3.57 -13.46
N ASN A 186 26.30 -4.27 -12.42
CA ASN A 186 27.51 -3.93 -11.65
C ASN A 186 27.55 -2.46 -11.19
N GLY A 187 26.43 -1.96 -10.65
CA GLY A 187 26.31 -0.59 -10.14
C GLY A 187 26.06 0.49 -11.19
N LYS A 188 25.93 0.14 -12.47
CA LYS A 188 25.57 1.11 -13.54
C LYS A 188 24.09 1.48 -13.57
N VAL A 189 23.26 0.74 -12.84
CA VAL A 189 21.82 0.98 -12.70
C VAL A 189 21.50 1.14 -11.22
N SER A 190 21.06 2.33 -10.81
CA SER A 190 20.53 2.57 -9.47
C SER A 190 19.09 2.08 -9.36
N LEU A 191 18.67 1.78 -8.13
CA LEU A 191 17.30 1.42 -7.81
C LEU A 191 16.73 2.45 -6.85
N ALA A 192 15.54 2.95 -7.16
CA ALA A 192 14.84 3.93 -6.34
C ALA A 192 13.40 3.49 -6.06
N CYS A 193 12.89 3.93 -4.91
CA CYS A 193 11.49 3.85 -4.52
C CYS A 193 11.06 5.23 -4.04
N LYS A 194 9.83 5.63 -4.38
CA LYS A 194 9.30 6.93 -3.99
C LYS A 194 8.55 6.81 -2.66
N VAL A 195 8.81 7.70 -1.72
CA VAL A 195 8.07 7.83 -0.46
C VAL A 195 7.31 9.15 -0.48
N ALA A 196 6.04 9.13 -0.08
CA ALA A 196 5.21 10.32 -0.10
C ALA A 196 5.59 11.31 1.02
N GLY A 197 5.61 12.61 0.71
CA GLY A 197 5.82 13.68 1.68
C GLY A 197 4.52 14.07 2.39
N ILE A 198 4.14 13.34 3.44
CA ILE A 198 2.95 13.65 4.26
C ILE A 198 3.39 14.58 5.40
N HIS A 199 3.35 15.89 5.13
CA HIS A 199 3.92 16.91 6.03
C HIS A 199 2.88 17.60 6.92
N TRP A 200 1.58 17.46 6.64
CA TRP A 200 0.54 18.02 7.48
C TRP A 200 0.34 17.14 8.72
N TRP A 201 0.06 17.77 9.87
CA TRP A 201 -0.02 17.13 11.19
C TRP A 201 1.28 16.49 11.74
N TYR A 202 2.44 16.84 11.18
CA TYR A 202 3.75 16.51 11.77
C TYR A 202 4.04 17.37 13.01
#